data_AF-A0A851K3T6-F1
#
_entry.id   AF-A0A851K3T6-F1
#
_cell.length_a   1.000
_cell.length_b   1.000
_cell.length_c   1.000
_cell.angle_alpha   90.00
_cell.angle_beta   90.00
_cell.angle_gamma   90.00
#
_symmetry.space_group_name_H-M   'P 1'
#
loop_
_entity.id
_entity.type
_entity.pdbx_description
1 polymer ?
#
loop_
_entity_poly.entity_id
_entity_poly.type
_entity_poly.pdbx_seq_one_letter_code
_entity_poly.pdbx_strand_id
1 'polypeptide(L)'
;EALLRALSAARPPAELGPLLCNLSRAGEARSALLEPSGRVLRRLLALVRCPDSAVMRRGVVGALRNCCFQHENHERLLSAEVDALPFLLLPLAGPEELPEEEMEQLPVDLQYLPPEHRREEEPEIRKMLLETLMLVLIGDEPEAGMENLLEVTIPEELERRLRDLDREEEEQRRKERE
;
A
#
# COMPACT_ATOMS: atom_id res chain seq x y z
N GLU A 1 -1.96 19.14 20.27
CA GLU A 1 -0.61 19.22 20.89
C GLU A 1 -0.28 18.02 21.79
N ALA A 2 -1.12 17.67 22.78
CA ALA A 2 -0.87 16.53 23.68
C ALA A 2 -0.68 15.18 22.93
N LEU A 3 -1.51 14.91 21.91
CA LEU A 3 -1.40 13.71 21.08
C LEU A 3 -0.03 13.61 20.37
N LEU A 4 0.43 14.71 19.76
CA LEU A 4 1.72 14.76 19.07
C LEU A 4 2.90 14.54 20.02
N ARG A 5 2.82 15.11 21.24
CA ARG A 5 3.83 14.86 22.28
C ARG A 5 3.84 13.40 22.70
N ALA A 6 2.66 12.80 22.89
CA ALA A 6 2.55 11.39 23.26
C ALA A 6 3.07 10.44 22.16
N LEU A 7 2.82 10.74 20.89
CA LEU A 7 3.37 10.00 19.76
C LEU A 7 4.89 10.13 19.61
N SER A 8 5.42 11.29 19.99
CA SER A 8 6.87 11.57 19.94
C SER A 8 7.64 10.90 21.09
N ALA A 9 6.94 10.36 22.10
CA ALA A 9 7.58 9.63 23.19
C ALA A 9 8.30 8.37 22.66
N ALA A 10 9.44 8.01 23.24
CA ALA A 10 10.20 6.82 22.85
C ALA A 10 9.34 5.55 22.87
N ARG A 11 8.48 5.43 23.89
CA ARG A 11 7.46 4.40 24.05
C ARG A 11 6.09 5.05 24.19
N PRO A 12 5.35 5.25 23.08
CA PRO A 12 3.99 5.77 23.14
C PRO A 12 3.05 4.77 23.84
N PRO A 13 2.03 5.23 24.57
CA PRO A 13 0.99 4.36 25.12
C PRO A 13 0.29 3.58 24.01
N ALA A 14 0.02 2.28 24.25
CA ALA A 14 -0.59 1.39 23.26
C ALA A 14 -1.98 1.88 22.80
N GLU A 15 -2.71 2.54 23.70
CA GLU A 15 -4.05 3.09 23.49
C GLU A 15 -4.08 4.20 22.42
N LEU A 16 -2.91 4.79 22.11
CA LEU A 16 -2.81 5.72 20.99
C LEU A 16 -3.14 5.05 19.66
N GLY A 17 -2.90 3.74 19.51
CA GLY A 17 -3.20 3.02 18.27
C GLY A 17 -4.69 3.09 17.92
N PRO A 18 -5.58 2.55 18.75
CA PRO A 18 -7.02 2.64 18.54
C PRO A 18 -7.52 4.08 18.41
N LEU A 19 -6.96 5.02 19.18
CA LEU A 19 -7.31 6.44 19.08
C LEU A 19 -6.98 7.00 17.69
N LEU A 20 -5.77 6.76 17.18
CA LEU A 20 -5.35 7.20 15.84
C LEU A 20 -6.19 6.57 14.73
N CYS A 21 -6.44 5.26 14.82
CA CYS A 21 -7.31 4.55 13.88
C CYS A 21 -8.71 5.18 13.85
N ASN A 22 -9.25 5.54 15.02
CA ASN A 22 -10.56 6.16 15.11
C ASN A 22 -10.58 7.60 14.58
N LEU A 23 -9.57 8.40 14.91
CA LEU A 23 -9.47 9.80 14.47
C LEU A 23 -9.31 9.89 12.95
N SER A 24 -8.45 9.06 12.35
CA SER A 24 -8.17 9.04 10.90
C SER A 24 -9.38 8.75 10.01
N ARG A 25 -10.54 8.38 10.60
CA ARG A 25 -11.81 8.33 9.86
C ARG A 25 -12.32 9.72 9.46
N ALA A 26 -11.97 10.77 10.21
CA ALA A 26 -12.25 12.16 9.85
C ALA A 26 -11.19 12.71 8.88
N GLY A 27 -11.62 13.51 7.91
CA GLY A 27 -10.71 14.08 6.88
C GLY A 27 -9.65 14.99 7.48
N GLU A 28 -10.03 15.85 8.42
CA GLU A 28 -9.14 16.79 9.10
C GLU A 28 -8.05 16.07 9.89
N ALA A 29 -8.38 14.92 10.47
CA ALA A 29 -7.40 14.09 11.16
C ALA A 29 -6.40 13.48 10.17
N ARG A 30 -6.86 12.98 9.00
CA ARG A 30 -5.94 12.48 7.97
C ARG A 30 -4.99 13.57 7.50
N SER A 31 -5.50 14.76 7.19
CA SER A 31 -4.66 15.91 6.82
C SER A 31 -3.64 16.26 7.89
N ALA A 32 -3.99 16.13 9.17
CA ALA A 32 -3.09 16.37 10.29
C ALA A 32 -2.03 15.25 10.50
N LEU A 33 -2.31 14.02 10.07
CA LEU A 33 -1.34 12.91 10.09
C LEU A 33 -0.39 12.92 8.88
N LEU A 34 -0.84 13.52 7.77
CA LEU A 34 -0.12 13.67 6.52
C LEU A 34 0.42 15.11 6.36
N GLU A 35 0.70 15.78 7.47
CA GLU A 35 1.10 17.18 7.46
C GLU A 35 2.38 17.37 6.63
N PRO A 36 2.60 18.57 6.02
CA PRO A 36 3.68 18.77 5.05
C PRO A 36 5.07 18.36 5.54
N SER A 37 5.36 18.48 6.84
CA SER A 37 6.66 18.08 7.42
C SER A 37 6.92 16.57 7.40
N GLY A 38 5.89 15.74 7.22
CA GLY A 38 5.96 14.29 7.22
C GLY A 38 6.42 13.67 8.55
N ARG A 39 6.51 14.45 9.64
CA ARG A 39 7.06 14.00 10.91
C ARG A 39 6.13 12.99 11.58
N VAL A 40 4.83 13.27 11.59
CA VAL A 40 3.84 12.36 12.17
C VAL A 40 3.75 11.11 11.31
N LEU A 41 3.67 11.25 9.99
CA LEU A 41 3.65 10.12 9.07
C LEU A 41 4.85 9.19 9.24
N ARG A 42 6.09 9.72 9.23
CA ARG A 42 7.29 8.91 9.48
C ARG A 42 7.28 8.24 10.86
N ARG A 43 6.75 8.93 11.87
CA ARG A 43 6.58 8.34 13.21
C ARG A 43 5.57 7.19 13.19
N LEU A 44 4.46 7.32 12.46
CA LEU A 44 3.50 6.24 12.26
C LEU A 44 4.15 5.05 11.53
N LEU A 45 4.87 5.28 10.44
CA LEU A 45 5.56 4.22 9.70
C LEU A 45 6.54 3.44 10.58
N ALA A 46 7.31 4.14 11.43
CA ALA A 46 8.17 3.48 12.42
C ALA A 46 7.40 2.62 13.44
N LEU A 47 6.16 2.99 13.78
CA LEU A 47 5.32 2.27 14.74
C LEU A 47 4.56 1.07 14.12
N VAL A 48 4.59 0.90 12.79
CA VAL A 48 4.04 -0.30 12.12
C VAL A 48 4.70 -1.58 12.68
N ARG A 49 5.97 -1.51 13.06
CA ARG A 49 6.74 -2.60 13.67
C ARG A 49 6.97 -2.42 15.17
N CYS A 50 6.07 -1.72 15.89
CA CYS A 50 6.19 -1.53 17.34
C CYS A 50 6.35 -2.91 18.04
N PRO A 51 7.49 -3.20 18.70
CA PRO A 51 7.81 -4.56 19.14
C PRO A 51 6.86 -5.05 20.23
N ASP A 52 6.51 -4.17 21.16
CA ASP A 52 5.87 -4.56 22.42
C ASP A 52 4.34 -4.44 22.41
N SER A 53 3.72 -4.06 21.28
CA SER A 53 2.27 -3.79 21.26
C SER A 53 1.59 -4.06 19.92
N ALA A 54 0.94 -5.21 19.82
CA ALA A 54 0.02 -5.51 18.71
C ALA A 54 -1.14 -4.51 18.63
N VAL A 55 -1.59 -3.96 19.76
CA VAL A 55 -2.65 -2.92 19.82
C VAL A 55 -2.18 -1.64 19.12
N MET A 56 -0.94 -1.21 19.38
CA MET A 56 -0.33 -0.06 18.72
C MET A 56 -0.19 -0.31 17.22
N ARG A 57 0.41 -1.44 16.83
CA ARG A 57 0.62 -1.81 15.41
C ARG A 57 -0.70 -1.84 14.65
N ARG A 58 -1.70 -2.56 15.16
CA ARG A 58 -3.05 -2.65 14.57
C ARG A 58 -3.67 -1.27 14.36
N GLY A 59 -3.58 -0.40 15.38
CA GLY A 59 -4.12 0.95 15.31
C GLY A 59 -3.41 1.85 14.31
N VAL A 60 -2.08 1.76 14.24
CA VAL A 60 -1.25 2.52 13.28
C VAL A 60 -1.51 2.07 11.86
N VAL A 61 -1.50 0.77 11.60
CA VAL A 61 -1.80 0.22 10.27
C VAL A 61 -3.22 0.59 9.85
N GLY A 62 -4.20 0.51 10.77
CA GLY A 62 -5.55 0.98 10.51
C GLY A 62 -5.64 2.48 10.18
N ALA A 63 -4.85 3.32 10.87
CA ALA A 63 -4.78 4.74 10.58
C ALA A 63 -4.16 5.03 9.20
N LEU A 64 -3.07 4.34 8.85
CA LEU A 64 -2.42 4.45 7.54
C LEU A 64 -3.34 3.98 6.41
N ARG A 65 -4.03 2.84 6.60
CA ARG A 65 -5.05 2.35 5.69
C ARG A 65 -6.15 3.38 5.45
N ASN A 66 -6.65 4.01 6.52
CA ASN A 66 -7.66 5.05 6.41
C ASN A 66 -7.15 6.28 5.64
N CYS A 67 -5.87 6.63 5.79
CA CYS A 67 -5.22 7.68 5.00
C CYS A 67 -5.18 7.34 3.50
N CYS A 68 -5.05 6.06 3.15
CA CYS A 68 -5.00 5.59 1.77
C CYS A 68 -6.37 5.51 1.08
N PHE A 69 -7.48 5.84 1.74
CA PHE A 69 -8.79 5.92 1.05
C PHE A 69 -8.92 7.12 0.11
N GLN A 70 -8.08 8.14 0.26
CA GLN A 70 -8.08 9.31 -0.62
C GLN A 70 -6.84 9.26 -1.50
N HIS A 71 -7.04 9.21 -2.83
CA HIS A 71 -5.98 9.14 -3.82
C HIS A 71 -4.97 10.30 -3.72
N GLU A 72 -5.44 11.49 -3.35
CA GLU A 72 -4.59 12.68 -3.10
C GLU A 72 -3.46 12.42 -2.09
N ASN A 73 -3.63 11.46 -1.18
CA ASN A 73 -2.65 11.14 -0.16
C ASN A 73 -1.57 10.16 -0.65
N HIS A 74 -1.82 9.42 -1.74
CA HIS A 74 -0.93 8.36 -2.23
C HIS A 74 0.40 8.94 -2.70
N GLU A 75 0.37 10.06 -3.42
CA GLU A 75 1.58 10.76 -3.88
C GLU A 75 2.50 11.08 -2.70
N ARG A 76 1.94 11.52 -1.57
CA ARG A 76 2.72 11.84 -0.37
C ARG A 76 3.34 10.58 0.25
N LEU A 77 2.56 9.52 0.39
CA LEU A 77 3.02 8.23 0.95
C LEU A 77 4.13 7.59 0.11
N LEU A 78 4.03 7.71 -1.22
CA LEU A 78 4.99 7.15 -2.17
C LEU A 78 6.12 8.11 -2.54
N SER A 79 6.09 9.36 -2.05
CA SER A 79 7.14 10.33 -2.30
C SER A 79 8.49 9.85 -1.79
N ALA A 80 9.58 10.17 -2.49
CA ALA A 80 10.95 9.82 -2.10
C ALA A 80 11.35 10.33 -0.69
N GLU A 81 10.61 11.31 -0.15
CA GLU A 81 10.84 11.85 1.19
C GLU A 81 10.30 10.93 2.31
N VAL A 82 9.19 10.23 2.03
CA VAL A 82 8.48 9.38 3.00
C VAL A 82 8.81 7.92 2.76
N ASP A 83 8.79 7.50 1.50
CA ASP A 83 9.02 6.14 1.02
C ASP A 83 8.33 5.09 1.91
N ALA A 84 7.00 5.10 1.92
CA ALA A 84 6.23 4.26 2.84
C ALA A 84 6.32 2.75 2.51
N LEU A 85 6.67 2.38 1.28
CA LEU A 85 6.61 1.00 0.80
C LEU A 85 7.47 0.02 1.61
N PRO A 86 8.76 0.29 1.87
CA PRO A 86 9.57 -0.56 2.75
C PRO A 86 8.92 -0.80 4.11
N PHE A 87 8.35 0.22 4.75
CA PHE A 87 7.73 0.10 6.07
C PHE A 87 6.47 -0.77 6.06
N LEU A 88 5.71 -0.77 4.97
CA LEU A 88 4.49 -1.57 4.80
C LEU A 88 4.80 -3.02 4.37
N LEU A 89 5.86 -3.23 3.58
CA LEU A 89 6.27 -4.53 3.06
C LEU A 89 7.11 -5.34 4.06
N LEU A 90 7.97 -4.67 4.84
CA LEU A 90 8.89 -5.33 5.76
C LEU A 90 8.22 -6.23 6.82
N PRO A 91 7.04 -5.89 7.39
CA PRO A 91 6.30 -6.80 8.27
C PRO A 91 5.67 -7.99 7.53
N LEU A 92 5.56 -7.95 6.20
CA LEU A 92 5.05 -9.05 5.36
C LEU A 92 6.19 -9.95 4.84
N ALA A 93 7.42 -9.46 4.86
CA ALA A 93 8.62 -10.19 4.46
C ALA A 93 9.10 -11.14 5.56
N GLY A 94 9.69 -12.27 5.16
CA GLY A 94 10.31 -13.25 6.03
C GLY A 94 11.77 -13.49 5.66
N PRO A 95 12.48 -14.37 6.38
CA PRO A 95 13.91 -14.62 6.21
C PRO A 95 14.21 -15.63 5.10
N GLU A 96 13.28 -15.86 4.16
CA GLU A 96 13.49 -16.81 3.07
C GLU A 96 14.56 -16.32 2.10
N GLU A 97 15.41 -17.24 1.65
CA GLU A 97 16.37 -16.98 0.58
C GLU A 97 15.64 -16.95 -0.77
N LEU A 98 15.80 -15.85 -1.51
CA LEU A 98 15.33 -15.70 -2.88
C LEU A 98 16.52 -15.81 -3.84
N PRO A 99 16.30 -16.18 -5.12
CA PRO A 99 17.33 -16.09 -6.15
C PRO A 99 17.95 -14.69 -6.21
N GLU A 100 19.26 -14.59 -6.52
CA GLU A 100 19.99 -13.31 -6.57
C GLU A 100 19.30 -12.29 -7.49
N GLU A 101 18.84 -12.74 -8.66
CA GLU A 101 18.13 -11.91 -9.65
C GLU A 101 16.82 -11.31 -9.10
N GLU A 102 16.12 -12.02 -8.21
CA GLU A 102 14.91 -11.52 -7.55
C GLU A 102 15.27 -10.58 -6.39
N MET A 103 16.34 -10.91 -5.66
CA MET A 103 16.82 -10.09 -4.54
C MET A 103 17.28 -8.69 -5.00
N GLU A 104 17.97 -8.60 -6.14
CA GLU A 104 18.41 -7.32 -6.73
C GLU A 104 17.25 -6.40 -7.12
N GLN A 105 16.06 -6.94 -7.35
CA GLN A 105 14.85 -6.17 -7.69
C GLN A 105 14.13 -5.62 -6.45
N LEU A 106 14.42 -6.14 -5.25
CA LEU A 106 13.78 -5.67 -4.03
C LEU A 106 14.38 -4.33 -3.56
N PRO A 107 13.59 -3.48 -2.88
CA PRO A 107 14.12 -2.37 -2.10
C PRO A 107 15.22 -2.83 -1.15
N VAL A 108 16.26 -2.00 -0.98
CA VAL A 108 17.45 -2.32 -0.15
C VAL A 108 17.08 -2.80 1.25
N ASP A 109 16.05 -2.21 1.87
CA ASP A 109 15.58 -2.56 3.21
C ASP A 109 14.94 -3.96 3.32
N LEU A 110 14.58 -4.57 2.20
CA LEU A 110 13.98 -5.90 2.10
C LEU A 110 14.98 -6.98 1.69
N GLN A 111 16.19 -6.59 1.28
CA GLN A 111 17.20 -7.54 0.85
C GLN A 111 17.91 -8.19 2.05
N TYR A 112 18.21 -9.49 1.93
CA TYR A 112 19.04 -10.24 2.88
C TYR A 112 18.65 -10.05 4.36
N LEU A 113 17.36 -10.25 4.66
CA LEU A 113 16.84 -10.09 6.01
C LEU A 113 17.51 -11.05 7.01
N PRO A 114 17.73 -10.64 8.27
CA PRO A 114 18.37 -11.49 9.26
C PRO A 114 17.49 -12.71 9.58
N PRO A 115 18.06 -13.85 9.98
CA PRO A 115 17.31 -15.08 10.24
C PRO A 115 16.31 -14.96 11.40
N GLU A 116 16.51 -14.00 12.30
CA GLU A 116 15.59 -13.66 13.38
C GLU A 116 14.40 -12.81 12.92
N HIS A 117 14.45 -12.21 11.72
CA HIS A 117 13.34 -11.42 11.19
C HIS A 117 12.14 -12.33 10.94
N ARG A 118 11.00 -11.95 11.51
CA ARG A 118 9.74 -12.65 11.35
C ARG A 118 8.72 -11.71 10.73
N ARG A 119 7.83 -12.31 9.94
CA ARG A 119 6.59 -11.68 9.51
C ARG A 119 5.77 -11.29 10.74
N GLU A 120 4.92 -10.29 10.57
CA GLU A 120 3.89 -9.93 11.55
C GLU A 120 3.07 -11.17 11.92
N GLU A 121 3.02 -11.47 13.21
CA GLU A 121 2.39 -12.68 13.74
C GLU A 121 0.86 -12.61 13.61
N GLU A 122 0.30 -11.41 13.80
CA GLU A 122 -1.14 -11.14 13.80
C GLU A 122 -1.73 -11.18 12.37
N PRO A 123 -2.57 -12.17 12.03
CA PRO A 123 -3.13 -12.32 10.68
C PRO A 123 -3.94 -11.11 10.23
N GLU A 124 -4.69 -10.52 11.16
CA GLU A 124 -5.50 -9.32 10.90
C GLU A 124 -4.64 -8.09 10.57
N ILE A 125 -3.45 -7.97 11.16
CA ILE A 125 -2.54 -6.87 10.82
C ILE A 125 -1.95 -7.10 9.43
N ARG A 126 -1.55 -8.34 9.09
CA ARG A 126 -1.11 -8.69 7.73
C ARG A 126 -2.18 -8.37 6.68
N LYS A 127 -3.43 -8.73 6.95
CA LYS A 127 -4.57 -8.40 6.09
C LYS A 127 -4.69 -6.89 5.88
N MET A 128 -4.64 -6.08 6.93
CA MET A 128 -4.74 -4.63 6.80
C MET A 128 -3.54 -4.02 6.05
N LEU A 129 -2.33 -4.56 6.22
CA LEU A 129 -1.15 -4.15 5.45
C LEU A 129 -1.36 -4.42 3.96
N LEU A 130 -1.85 -5.61 3.60
CA LEU A 130 -2.18 -5.95 2.21
C LEU A 130 -3.27 -5.05 1.64
N GLU A 131 -4.33 -4.76 2.40
CA GLU A 131 -5.36 -3.81 1.99
C GLU A 131 -4.80 -2.39 1.80
N THR A 132 -3.86 -1.97 2.65
CA THR A 132 -3.19 -0.66 2.52
C THR A 132 -2.34 -0.60 1.26
N LEU A 133 -1.55 -1.64 1.00
CA LEU A 133 -0.74 -1.77 -0.21
C LEU A 133 -1.62 -1.80 -1.46
N MET A 134 -2.73 -2.53 -1.41
CA MET A 134 -3.69 -2.58 -2.51
C MET A 134 -4.26 -1.19 -2.82
N LEU A 135 -4.65 -0.43 -1.79
CA LEU A 135 -5.16 0.93 -1.96
C LEU A 135 -4.11 1.89 -2.55
N VAL A 136 -2.83 1.77 -2.16
CA VAL A 136 -1.79 2.72 -2.58
C VAL A 136 -1.10 2.34 -3.89
N LEU A 137 -1.11 1.06 -4.28
CA LEU A 137 -0.39 0.53 -5.45
C LEU A 137 -1.30 0.21 -6.64
N ILE A 138 -2.57 -0.13 -6.41
CA ILE A 138 -3.53 -0.30 -7.50
C ILE A 138 -4.00 1.10 -7.87
N GLY A 139 -3.32 1.67 -8.85
CA GLY A 139 -3.45 3.06 -9.29
C GLY A 139 -4.79 3.40 -9.95
N ASP A 140 -5.10 4.69 -9.82
CA ASP A 140 -6.17 5.53 -10.36
C ASP A 140 -7.59 4.97 -10.34
N GLU A 141 -8.49 5.73 -9.71
CA GLU A 141 -9.90 5.61 -10.08
C GLU A 141 -10.03 5.88 -11.59
N PRO A 142 -10.81 5.05 -12.31
CA PRO A 142 -11.11 5.31 -13.70
C PRO A 142 -11.62 6.75 -13.84
N GLU A 143 -11.15 7.46 -14.87
CA GLU A 143 -11.69 8.78 -15.22
C GLU A 143 -13.22 8.71 -15.26
N ALA A 144 -13.93 9.78 -14.90
CA ALA A 144 -15.40 9.78 -14.89
C ALA A 144 -15.95 9.31 -16.25
N GLY A 145 -16.71 8.20 -16.26
CA GLY A 145 -17.18 7.53 -17.48
C GLY A 145 -16.35 6.31 -17.93
N MET A 146 -15.22 6.01 -17.28
CA MET A 146 -14.45 4.77 -17.42
C MET A 146 -14.83 3.71 -16.36
N GLU A 147 -15.84 4.00 -15.54
CA GLU A 147 -16.33 3.17 -14.43
C GLU A 147 -16.97 1.86 -14.91
N ASN A 148 -17.65 1.89 -16.06
CA ASN A 148 -18.27 0.72 -16.67
C ASN A 148 -17.62 0.41 -18.01
N LEU A 149 -16.76 -0.61 -18.03
CA LEU A 149 -16.05 -1.06 -19.25
C LEU A 149 -16.97 -1.42 -20.43
N LEU A 150 -18.26 -1.67 -20.19
CA LEU A 150 -19.26 -1.91 -21.24
C LEU A 150 -19.77 -0.62 -21.92
N GLU A 151 -19.62 0.52 -21.26
CA GLU A 151 -20.08 1.83 -21.73
C GLU A 151 -18.92 2.72 -22.23
N VAL A 152 -17.68 2.26 -22.04
CA VAL A 152 -16.48 2.98 -22.47
C VAL A 152 -16.46 3.14 -23.99
N THR A 153 -16.22 4.38 -24.44
CA THR A 153 -16.01 4.67 -25.86
C THR A 153 -14.60 4.23 -26.27
N ILE A 154 -14.52 3.21 -27.12
CA ILE A 154 -13.25 2.70 -27.63
C ILE A 154 -12.77 3.59 -28.80
N PRO A 155 -11.53 4.12 -28.77
CA PRO A 155 -10.98 4.86 -29.89
C PRO A 155 -10.94 4.02 -31.18
N GLU A 156 -11.24 4.62 -32.33
CA GLU A 156 -11.35 3.91 -33.62
C GLU A 156 -10.08 3.13 -34.00
N GLU A 157 -8.90 3.67 -33.66
CA GLU A 157 -7.62 3.00 -33.92
C GLU A 157 -7.49 1.69 -33.13
N LEU A 158 -7.94 1.70 -31.87
CA LEU A 158 -7.89 0.53 -31.00
C LEU A 158 -8.92 -0.51 -31.44
N GLU A 159 -10.13 -0.07 -31.80
CA GLU A 159 -11.17 -0.94 -32.33
C GLU A 159 -10.70 -1.64 -33.62
N ARG A 160 -10.04 -0.91 -34.53
CA ARG A 160 -9.46 -1.50 -35.74
C ARG A 160 -8.43 -2.57 -35.42
N ARG A 161 -7.51 -2.27 -34.49
CA ARG A 161 -6.44 -3.18 -34.10
C ARG A 161 -6.99 -4.46 -33.45
N LEU A 162 -8.02 -4.35 -32.61
CA LEU A 162 -8.68 -5.51 -32.01
C LEU A 162 -9.36 -6.39 -33.08
N ARG A 163 -10.07 -5.79 -34.04
CA ARG A 163 -10.68 -6.54 -35.15
C ARG A 163 -9.68 -7.28 -36.03
N ASP A 164 -8.50 -6.69 -36.25
CA ASP A 164 -7.45 -7.34 -37.04
C ASP A 164 -6.88 -8.56 -36.29
N LEU A 165 -6.66 -8.43 -34.97
CA LEU A 165 -6.23 -9.55 -34.12
C LEU A 165 -7.26 -10.69 -34.09
N ASP A 166 -8.55 -10.37 -33.97
CA ASP A 166 -9.62 -11.39 -33.98
C ASP A 166 -9.61 -12.19 -35.29
N ARG A 167 -9.41 -11.53 -36.43
CA ARG A 167 -9.31 -12.19 -37.75
C ARG A 167 -8.08 -13.09 -37.84
N GLU A 168 -6.93 -12.61 -37.38
CA GLU A 168 -5.70 -13.40 -37.35
C GLU A 168 -5.88 -14.66 -36.49
N GLU A 169 -6.53 -14.53 -35.33
CA GLU A 169 -6.80 -15.66 -34.43
C GLU A 169 -7.78 -16.67 -35.06
N GLU A 170 -8.83 -16.20 -35.75
CA GLU A 170 -9.76 -17.06 -36.48
C GLU A 170 -9.07 -17.82 -37.62
N GLU A 171 -8.20 -17.15 -38.39
CA GLU A 171 -7.41 -17.80 -39.43
C GLU A 171 -6.45 -18.84 -38.85
N GLN A 172 -5.81 -18.53 -37.73
CA GLN A 172 -4.91 -19.45 -37.02
C GLN A 172 -5.69 -20.70 -36.57
N ARG A 173 -6.82 -20.52 -35.90
CA ARG A 173 -7.69 -21.62 -35.44
C ARG A 173 -8.24 -22.45 -36.59
N ARG A 174 -8.45 -21.85 -37.76
CA ARG A 174 -8.89 -22.57 -38.97
C ARG A 174 -7.77 -23.42 -39.56
N LYS A 175 -6.55 -22.88 -39.66
CA LYS A 175 -5.36 -23.61 -40.12
C LYS A 175 -4.99 -24.77 -39.20
N GLU A 176 -5.24 -24.65 -37.90
CA GLU A 176 -5.02 -25.75 -36.93
C GLU A 176 -6.06 -26.89 -37.03
N ARG A 177 -7.22 -26.62 -37.64
CA ARG A 177 -8.31 -27.60 -37.82
C ARG A 177 -8.29 -28.28 -39.19
N GLU A 178 -7.47 -27.81 -40.12
CA GLU A 178 -7.23 -28.40 -41.45
C GLU A 178 -5.98 -29.30 -41.42
#